data_AF-A0A5B7CDH6-F1
#
_entry.id   AF-A0A5B7CDH6-F1
#
_cell.length_a   1.000
_cell.length_b   1.000
_cell.length_c   1.000
_cell.angle_alpha   90.00
_cell.angle_beta   90.00
_cell.angle_gamma   90.00
#
_symmetry.space_group_name_H-M   'P 1'
#
loop_
_entity.id
_entity.type
_entity.pdbx_description
1 polymer ?
#
loop_
_entity_poly.entity_id
_entity_poly.type
_entity_poly.pdbx_seq_one_letter_code
_entity_poly.pdbx_strand_id
1 'polypeptide(L)'
;NSSNLLCDMDFNSFLTGKLTLPRIIIDGSTKTIFLNMIALEVCMNDDYGITSYISFLDSLIDKADDVKLMRSAGVLEHFLNDDEQVAKLFNEIGADLVPENDFYRPVKMDMCHFLESKWRAVLATWLAEVHQVHFRSPWTIIAVLAAFIAVLMTAVQTWFTISPRSN
;
A
#
# COMPACT_ATOMS: atom_id res chain seq x y z
N ASN A 1 22.63 -3.24 29.54
CA ASN A 1 21.31 -2.63 29.83
C ASN A 1 21.09 -1.48 28.85
N SER A 2 20.99 -1.83 27.57
CA SER A 2 20.85 -0.92 26.43
C SER A 2 19.61 -1.41 25.68
N SER A 3 18.46 -0.90 26.11
CA SER A 3 17.18 -1.11 25.46
C SER A 3 17.25 -0.47 24.06
N ASN A 4 17.29 -1.33 23.04
CA ASN A 4 17.27 -0.96 21.63
C ASN A 4 15.95 -0.25 21.31
N LEU A 5 15.96 1.09 21.30
CA LEU A 5 14.83 1.95 20.94
C LEU A 5 14.33 1.75 19.50
N LEU A 6 15.09 1.03 18.67
CA LEU A 6 14.73 0.70 17.28
C LEU A 6 13.92 -0.60 17.14
N CYS A 7 13.83 -1.44 18.19
CA CYS A 7 13.18 -2.76 18.09
C CYS A 7 11.68 -2.79 18.43
N ASP A 8 11.04 -1.64 18.70
CA ASP A 8 9.66 -1.59 19.20
C ASP A 8 8.59 -1.58 18.09
N MET A 9 8.89 -2.18 16.93
CA MET A 9 7.92 -2.34 15.84
C MET A 9 7.14 -3.64 16.03
N ASP A 10 5.84 -3.50 16.32
CA ASP A 10 4.91 -4.61 16.50
C ASP A 10 3.70 -4.47 15.57
N PHE A 11 3.27 -5.60 15.01
CA PHE A 11 2.07 -5.67 14.18
C PHE A 11 1.05 -6.62 14.81
N ASN A 12 -0.05 -6.04 15.30
CA ASN A 12 -1.13 -6.80 15.90
C ASN A 12 -2.28 -7.00 14.90
N SER A 13 -2.47 -8.24 14.47
CA SER A 13 -3.43 -8.65 13.43
C SER A 13 -4.81 -9.08 13.96
N PHE A 14 -5.08 -9.00 15.27
CA PHE A 14 -6.23 -9.71 15.87
C PHE A 14 -7.61 -9.21 15.39
N LEU A 15 -7.78 -7.92 15.07
CA LEU A 15 -9.07 -7.35 14.64
C LEU A 15 -8.95 -6.29 13.53
N THR A 16 -8.08 -5.30 13.73
CA THR A 16 -7.97 -4.14 12.84
C THR A 16 -6.68 -4.08 12.04
N GLY A 17 -5.63 -4.83 12.43
CA GLY A 17 -4.30 -4.72 11.86
C GLY A 17 -3.68 -3.41 12.32
N LYS A 18 -2.97 -3.44 13.45
CA LYS A 18 -2.35 -2.26 14.04
C LYS A 18 -0.84 -2.40 13.95
N LEU A 19 -0.22 -1.54 13.15
CA LEU A 19 1.22 -1.36 13.12
C LEU A 19 1.61 -0.30 14.15
N THR A 20 2.53 -0.64 15.05
CA THR A 20 3.13 0.28 16.02
C THR A 20 4.52 0.67 15.53
N LEU A 21 4.78 1.97 15.45
CA LEU A 21 6.04 2.52 14.96
C LEU A 21 6.60 3.53 15.94
N PRO A 22 7.93 3.58 16.12
CA PRO A 22 8.56 4.67 16.85
C PRO A 22 8.30 5.99 16.12
N ARG A 23 8.12 7.06 16.89
CA ARG A 23 7.90 8.40 16.33
C ARG A 23 9.17 8.88 15.61
N ILE A 24 9.01 9.40 14.39
CA ILE A 24 10.10 9.85 13.53
C ILE A 24 9.93 11.34 13.24
N ILE A 25 11.04 12.07 13.30
CA ILE A 25 11.12 13.49 12.96
C ILE A 25 12.01 13.63 11.72
N ILE A 26 11.49 14.24 10.67
CA ILE A 26 12.19 14.45 9.39
C ILE A 26 12.52 15.93 9.21
N ASP A 27 13.77 16.23 8.87
CA ASP A 27 14.23 17.56 8.49
C ASP A 27 15.21 17.48 7.31
N GLY A 28 15.77 18.63 6.91
CA GLY A 28 16.70 18.71 5.79
C GLY A 28 18.00 17.92 5.97
N SER A 29 18.35 17.52 7.20
CA SER A 29 19.53 16.73 7.51
C SER A 29 19.28 15.22 7.52
N THR A 30 18.01 14.79 7.64
CA THR A 30 17.64 13.38 7.80
C THR A 30 18.20 12.50 6.69
N LYS A 31 18.14 12.95 5.43
CA LYS A 31 18.68 12.20 4.29
C LYS A 31 20.17 11.90 4.47
N THR A 32 20.97 12.91 4.83
CA THR A 32 22.41 12.76 5.03
C THR A 32 22.71 11.85 6.22
N ILE A 33 21.96 11.98 7.31
CA ILE A 33 22.12 11.13 8.50
C ILE A 33 21.86 9.67 8.16
N PHE A 34 20.77 9.38 7.45
CA PHE A 34 20.40 8.03 7.05
C PHE A 34 21.44 7.40 6.11
N LEU A 35 21.88 8.12 5.08
CA LEU A 35 22.93 7.63 4.18
C LEU A 35 24.25 7.37 4.91
N ASN A 36 24.63 8.21 5.87
CA ASN A 36 25.82 7.99 6.69
C ASN A 36 25.67 6.78 7.60
N MET A 37 24.50 6.55 8.20
CA MET A 37 24.23 5.37 9.02
C MET A 37 24.31 4.08 8.19
N ILE A 38 23.72 4.07 6.99
CA ILE A 38 23.79 2.92 6.07
C ILE A 38 25.26 2.65 5.69
N ALA A 39 26.02 3.70 5.34
CA ALA A 39 27.43 3.55 5.01
C ALA A 39 28.26 3.00 6.18
N LEU A 40 27.94 3.40 7.42
CA LEU A 40 28.56 2.86 8.63
C LEU A 40 28.23 1.38 8.83
N GLU A 41 26.96 0.98 8.70
CA GLU A 41 26.55 -0.43 8.82
C GLU A 41 27.27 -1.31 7.81
N VAL A 42 27.31 -0.89 6.55
CA VAL A 42 28.01 -1.61 5.47
C VAL A 42 29.51 -1.69 5.74
N CYS A 43 30.14 -0.60 6.19
CA CYS A 43 31.57 -0.57 6.48
C CYS A 43 31.94 -1.46 7.67
N MET A 44 31.05 -1.57 8.65
CA MET A 44 31.25 -2.37 9.87
C MET A 44 30.83 -3.83 9.69
N ASN A 45 30.16 -4.17 8.57
CA ASN A 45 29.51 -5.47 8.36
C ASN A 45 28.63 -5.83 9.57
N ASP A 46 27.88 -4.84 10.05
CA ASP A 46 26.97 -4.96 11.18
C ASP A 46 25.67 -5.65 10.76
N ASP A 47 24.76 -5.88 11.70
CA ASP A 47 23.50 -6.59 11.51
C ASP A 47 22.49 -5.86 10.58
N TYR A 48 22.83 -4.82 9.81
CA TYR A 48 21.92 -4.16 8.84
C TYR A 48 20.55 -3.71 9.39
N GLY A 49 20.44 -3.47 10.70
CA GLY A 49 19.17 -3.13 11.35
C GLY A 49 18.61 -1.78 10.90
N ILE A 50 19.47 -0.79 10.69
CA ILE A 50 19.12 0.55 10.18
C ILE A 50 18.73 0.45 8.71
N THR A 51 19.49 -0.28 7.90
CA THR A 51 19.20 -0.52 6.48
C THR A 51 17.83 -1.20 6.33
N SER A 52 17.53 -2.25 7.10
CA SER A 52 16.22 -2.91 7.10
C SER A 52 15.11 -1.98 7.59
N TYR A 53 15.35 -1.15 8.60
CA TYR A 53 14.39 -0.15 9.09
C TYR A 53 14.04 0.89 8.03
N ILE A 54 15.05 1.45 7.35
CA ILE A 54 14.84 2.45 6.30
C ILE A 54 14.11 1.82 5.11
N SER A 55 14.49 0.61 4.70
CA SER A 55 13.77 -0.14 3.66
C SER A 55 12.31 -0.41 4.03
N PHE A 56 12.03 -0.65 5.32
CA PHE A 56 10.66 -0.79 5.80
C PHE A 56 9.87 0.52 5.71
N LEU A 57 10.46 1.66 6.10
CA LEU A 57 9.81 2.97 5.97
C LEU A 57 9.55 3.35 4.51
N ASP A 58 10.51 3.09 3.63
CA ASP A 58 10.35 3.27 2.18
C ASP A 58 9.16 2.44 1.63
N SER A 59 9.01 1.20 2.10
CA SER A 59 7.86 0.36 1.73
C SER A 59 6.51 0.90 2.23
N LEU A 60 6.51 1.79 3.23
CA LEU A 60 5.29 2.42 3.79
C LEU A 60 5.01 3.80 3.19
N ILE A 61 6.02 4.50 2.68
CA ILE A 61 5.94 5.90 2.27
C ILE A 61 6.30 6.01 0.79
N ASP A 62 5.32 5.82 -0.10
CA ASP A 62 5.51 5.93 -1.55
C ASP A 62 5.06 7.30 -2.07
N LYS A 63 4.01 7.88 -1.46
CA LYS A 63 3.40 9.15 -1.87
C LYS A 63 3.09 10.06 -0.68
N ALA A 64 2.84 11.33 -0.99
CA ALA A 64 2.49 12.36 0.00
C ALA A 64 1.28 11.99 0.87
N ASP A 65 0.33 11.19 0.38
CA ASP A 65 -0.83 10.76 1.17
C ASP A 65 -0.45 9.76 2.27
N ASP A 66 0.57 8.95 2.07
CA ASP A 66 1.07 8.01 3.08
C ASP A 66 1.75 8.80 4.21
N VAL A 67 2.51 9.84 3.86
CA VAL A 67 3.09 10.80 4.82
C VAL A 67 1.97 11.46 5.63
N LYS A 68 0.92 11.97 4.98
CA LYS A 68 -0.24 12.57 5.67
C LYS A 68 -0.87 11.58 6.65
N LEU A 69 -1.05 10.33 6.25
CA LEU A 69 -1.61 9.29 7.11
C LEU A 69 -0.72 9.08 8.35
N MET A 70 0.59 8.94 8.18
CA MET A 70 1.53 8.75 9.29
C MET A 70 1.60 9.96 10.23
N ARG A 71 1.48 11.18 9.70
CA ARG A 71 1.36 12.40 10.52
C ARG A 71 0.07 12.40 11.32
N SER A 72 -1.05 12.06 10.69
CA SER A 72 -2.36 12.00 11.37
C SER A 72 -2.38 10.94 12.48
N ALA A 73 -1.61 9.87 12.31
CA ALA A 73 -1.40 8.83 13.33
C ALA A 73 -0.40 9.24 14.43
N GLY A 74 0.25 10.40 14.32
CA GLY A 74 1.24 10.90 15.28
C GLY A 74 2.61 10.21 15.22
N VAL A 75 2.82 9.37 14.20
CA VAL A 75 4.06 8.58 14.02
C VAL A 75 5.13 9.40 13.30
N LEU A 76 4.73 10.30 12.40
CA LEU A 76 5.67 11.12 11.62
C LEU A 76 5.44 12.61 11.89
N GLU A 77 6.53 13.34 12.10
CA GLU A 77 6.57 14.81 12.09
C GLU A 77 7.67 15.23 11.11
N HIS A 78 7.48 16.33 10.38
CA HIS A 78 8.53 16.84 9.51
C HIS A 78 8.57 18.37 9.46
N PHE A 79 9.76 18.89 9.14
CA PHE A 79 10.06 20.30 8.99
C PHE A 79 10.44 20.69 7.54
N LEU A 80 10.08 19.83 6.57
CA LEU A 80 10.20 20.12 5.13
C LEU A 80 9.01 20.96 4.63
N ASN A 81 9.11 21.53 3.42
CA ASN A 81 8.07 22.45 2.92
C ASN A 81 6.73 21.76 2.65
N ASP A 82 6.74 20.48 2.28
CA ASP A 82 5.55 19.71 1.94
C ASP A 82 5.76 18.21 2.20
N ASP A 83 4.66 17.46 2.17
CA ASP A 83 4.63 15.99 2.33
C ASP A 83 5.30 15.26 1.15
N GLU A 84 5.32 15.88 -0.04
CA GLU A 84 5.87 15.29 -1.25
C GLU A 84 7.40 15.16 -1.16
N GLN A 85 8.06 16.13 -0.52
CA GLN A 85 9.50 16.08 -0.25
C GLN A 85 9.87 14.96 0.75
N VAL A 86 9.00 14.65 1.71
CA VAL A 86 9.22 13.51 2.61
C VAL A 86 9.13 12.21 1.83
N ALA A 87 8.08 12.03 1.03
CA ALA A 87 7.94 10.84 0.19
C ALA A 87 9.12 10.69 -0.78
N LYS A 88 9.51 11.79 -1.43
CA LYS A 88 10.67 11.82 -2.33
C LYS A 88 11.97 11.47 -1.61
N LEU A 89 12.17 11.93 -0.38
CA LEU A 89 13.35 11.60 0.43
C LEU A 89 13.44 10.09 0.66
N PHE A 90 12.34 9.43 1.04
CA PHE A 90 12.34 7.98 1.26
C PHE A 90 12.54 7.24 -0.06
N ASN A 91 11.77 7.56 -1.10
CA ASN A 91 11.91 6.93 -2.42
C ASN A 91 13.33 7.05 -2.99
N GLU A 92 14.01 8.20 -2.79
CA GLU A 92 15.39 8.39 -3.24
C GLU A 92 16.40 7.58 -2.42
N ILE A 93 16.15 7.35 -1.13
CA ILE A 93 17.02 6.51 -0.29
C ILE A 93 16.75 5.04 -0.61
N GLY A 94 15.47 4.66 -0.71
CA GLY A 94 14.99 3.29 -0.92
C GLY A 94 15.30 2.71 -2.29
N ALA A 95 15.39 3.53 -3.33
CA ALA A 95 15.60 3.09 -4.71
C ALA A 95 16.82 2.15 -4.89
N ASP A 96 17.88 2.36 -4.11
CA ASP A 96 19.12 1.56 -4.15
C ASP A 96 19.31 0.68 -2.90
N LEU A 97 18.35 0.67 -1.96
CA LEU A 97 18.43 -0.15 -0.75
C LEU A 97 17.90 -1.57 -1.03
N VAL A 98 18.82 -2.52 -1.14
CA VAL A 98 18.50 -3.95 -1.03
C VAL A 98 19.12 -4.46 0.27
N PRO A 99 18.37 -4.55 1.38
CA PRO A 99 18.91 -5.07 2.63
C PRO A 99 19.35 -6.53 2.45
N GLU A 100 20.63 -6.82 2.71
CA GLU A 100 21.16 -8.20 2.69
C GLU A 100 20.46 -9.09 3.74
N ASN A 101 20.08 -8.51 4.88
CA ASN A 101 19.31 -9.18 5.91
C ASN A 101 18.13 -8.30 6.34
N ASP A 102 16.91 -8.62 5.87
CA ASP A 102 15.71 -7.85 6.20
C ASP A 102 15.10 -8.30 7.54
N PHE A 103 15.56 -7.67 8.63
CA PHE A 103 15.07 -7.90 10.00
C PHE A 103 13.56 -7.73 10.16
N TYR A 104 12.96 -6.82 9.39
CA TYR A 104 11.52 -6.54 9.47
C TYR A 104 10.69 -7.32 8.47
N ARG A 105 11.30 -8.27 7.74
CA ARG A 105 10.57 -9.18 6.84
C ARG A 105 9.40 -9.92 7.51
N PRO A 106 9.51 -10.43 8.76
CA PRO A 106 8.37 -11.09 9.42
C PRO A 106 7.18 -10.14 9.57
N VAL A 107 7.43 -8.90 10.00
CA VAL A 107 6.39 -7.86 10.16
C VAL A 107 5.75 -7.52 8.82
N LYS A 108 6.56 -7.36 7.75
CA LYS A 108 6.06 -7.16 6.38
C LYS A 108 5.16 -8.32 5.94
N MET A 109 5.58 -9.57 6.18
CA MET A 109 4.81 -10.77 5.82
C MET A 109 3.49 -10.86 6.59
N ASP A 110 3.49 -10.58 7.90
CA ASP A 110 2.27 -10.60 8.70
C ASP A 110 1.28 -9.53 8.25
N MET A 111 1.77 -8.33 7.90
CA MET A 111 0.94 -7.27 7.33
C MET A 111 0.33 -7.69 5.99
N CYS A 112 1.14 -8.22 5.07
CA CYS A 112 0.67 -8.72 3.78
C CYS A 112 -0.38 -9.81 3.94
N HIS A 113 -0.13 -10.80 4.81
CA HIS A 113 -1.05 -11.90 5.05
C HIS A 113 -2.37 -11.40 5.66
N PHE A 114 -2.30 -10.45 6.59
CA PHE A 114 -3.50 -9.85 7.16
C PHE A 114 -4.32 -9.10 6.11
N LEU A 115 -3.69 -8.26 5.29
CA LEU A 115 -4.35 -7.51 4.22
C LEU A 115 -4.97 -8.46 3.19
N GLU A 116 -4.24 -9.49 2.77
CA GLU A 116 -4.74 -10.49 1.83
C GLU A 116 -5.95 -11.25 2.41
N SER A 117 -5.91 -11.62 3.68
CA SER A 117 -7.03 -12.29 4.35
C SER A 117 -8.28 -11.40 4.40
N LYS A 118 -8.12 -10.11 4.67
CA LYS A 118 -9.22 -9.13 4.65
C LYS A 118 -9.79 -8.92 3.25
N TRP A 119 -8.93 -8.76 2.24
CA TRP A 119 -9.36 -8.65 0.85
C TRP A 119 -10.13 -9.88 0.38
N ARG A 120 -9.64 -11.08 0.70
CA ARG A 120 -10.34 -12.33 0.41
C ARG A 120 -11.70 -12.40 1.10
N ALA A 121 -11.80 -11.95 2.35
CA ALA A 121 -13.07 -11.92 3.07
C ALA A 121 -14.06 -10.94 2.43
N VAL A 122 -13.64 -9.72 2.10
CA VAL A 122 -14.48 -8.71 1.43
C VAL A 122 -14.96 -9.22 0.07
N LEU A 123 -14.07 -9.80 -0.73
CA LEU A 123 -14.44 -10.41 -2.01
C LEU A 123 -15.44 -11.55 -1.84
N ALA A 124 -15.26 -12.40 -0.84
CA ALA A 124 -16.20 -13.49 -0.54
C ALA A 124 -17.58 -12.95 -0.15
N THR A 125 -17.65 -11.89 0.66
CA THR A 125 -18.92 -11.23 1.02
C THR A 125 -19.60 -10.62 -0.19
N TRP A 126 -18.86 -9.89 -1.03
CA TRP A 126 -19.38 -9.30 -2.26
C TRP A 126 -19.91 -10.38 -3.23
N LEU A 127 -19.16 -11.46 -3.42
CA LEU A 127 -19.61 -12.60 -4.24
C LEU A 127 -20.87 -13.25 -3.68
N ALA A 128 -20.97 -13.39 -2.35
CA ALA A 128 -22.16 -13.94 -1.70
C ALA A 128 -23.39 -13.04 -1.90
N GLU A 129 -23.25 -11.72 -1.79
CA GLU A 129 -24.32 -10.75 -2.04
C GLU A 129 -24.77 -10.77 -3.51
N VAL A 130 -23.82 -10.75 -4.45
CA VAL A 130 -24.10 -10.86 -5.89
C VAL A 130 -24.84 -12.16 -6.19
N HIS A 131 -24.39 -13.29 -5.61
CA HIS A 131 -25.05 -14.57 -5.79
C HIS A 131 -26.49 -14.56 -5.25
N GLN A 132 -26.74 -14.00 -4.07
CA GLN A 132 -28.09 -13.94 -3.50
C GLN A 132 -29.03 -13.02 -4.29
N VAL A 133 -28.57 -11.84 -4.70
CA VAL A 133 -29.42 -10.84 -5.38
C VAL A 133 -29.63 -11.15 -6.86
N HIS A 134 -28.58 -11.61 -7.56
CA HIS A 134 -28.64 -11.82 -9.00
C HIS A 134 -29.03 -13.25 -9.39
N PHE A 135 -28.58 -14.28 -8.68
CA PHE A 135 -28.78 -15.67 -9.12
C PHE A 135 -29.99 -16.37 -8.49
N ARG A 136 -30.65 -15.76 -7.49
CA ARG A 136 -31.80 -16.37 -6.81
C ARG A 136 -33.16 -15.93 -7.36
N SER A 137 -33.23 -14.79 -8.03
CA SER A 137 -34.45 -14.27 -8.65
C SER A 137 -34.37 -14.46 -10.17
N PRO A 138 -35.17 -15.39 -10.75
CA PRO A 138 -35.23 -15.59 -12.20
C PRO A 138 -35.51 -14.29 -12.97
N TRP A 139 -36.27 -13.38 -12.36
CA TRP A 139 -36.63 -12.08 -12.92
C TRP A 139 -35.43 -11.13 -13.07
N THR A 140 -34.50 -11.15 -12.12
CA THR A 140 -33.30 -10.31 -12.19
C THR A 140 -32.39 -10.75 -13.33
N ILE A 141 -32.26 -12.06 -13.54
CA ILE A 141 -31.50 -12.63 -14.66
C ILE A 141 -32.10 -12.20 -16.00
N ILE A 142 -33.42 -12.28 -16.13
CA ILE A 142 -34.12 -11.84 -17.35
C ILE A 142 -33.92 -10.34 -17.59
N ALA A 143 -34.01 -9.51 -16.54
CA ALA A 143 -33.80 -8.06 -16.65
C ALA A 143 -32.38 -7.70 -17.08
N VAL A 144 -31.37 -8.37 -16.52
CA VAL A 144 -29.95 -8.17 -16.91
C VAL A 144 -29.72 -8.61 -18.36
N LEU A 145 -30.28 -9.76 -18.77
CA LEU A 145 -30.17 -10.24 -20.14
C LEU A 145 -30.85 -9.27 -21.13
N ALA A 146 -32.04 -8.77 -20.78
CA ALA A 146 -32.75 -7.77 -21.59
C ALA A 146 -31.96 -6.46 -21.72
N ALA A 147 -31.37 -5.97 -20.62
CA ALA A 147 -30.53 -4.79 -20.62
C ALA A 147 -29.27 -4.98 -21.49
N PHE A 148 -28.61 -6.14 -21.39
CA PHE A 148 -27.46 -6.49 -22.22
C PHE A 148 -27.82 -6.53 -23.72
N ILE A 149 -28.93 -7.18 -24.08
CA ILE A 149 -29.45 -7.20 -25.46
C ILE A 149 -29.76 -5.78 -25.95
N ALA A 150 -30.37 -4.95 -25.11
CA ALA A 150 -30.67 -3.56 -25.45
C ALA A 150 -29.39 -2.77 -25.73
N VAL A 151 -28.35 -2.91 -24.90
CA VAL A 151 -27.04 -2.26 -25.13
C VAL A 151 -26.40 -2.73 -26.43
N LEU A 152 -26.41 -4.04 -26.73
CA LEU A 152 -25.91 -4.58 -28.00
C LEU A 152 -26.68 -4.03 -29.20
N MET A 153 -28.01 -3.95 -29.10
CA MET A 153 -28.84 -3.35 -30.15
C MET A 153 -28.45 -1.88 -30.37
N THR A 154 -28.31 -1.09 -29.31
CA THR A 154 -27.93 0.32 -29.41
C THR A 154 -26.54 0.47 -30.05
N ALA A 155 -25.59 -0.40 -29.70
CA ALA A 155 -24.26 -0.41 -30.32
C ALA A 155 -24.33 -0.70 -31.82
N VAL A 156 -25.12 -1.71 -32.23
CA VAL A 156 -25.34 -2.06 -33.64
C VAL A 156 -26.04 -0.92 -34.39
N GLN A 157 -27.08 -0.32 -33.81
CA GLN A 157 -27.77 0.84 -34.40
C GLN A 157 -26.81 2.02 -34.59
N THR A 158 -25.99 2.32 -33.58
CA THR A 158 -24.99 3.39 -33.63
C THR A 158 -23.95 3.10 -34.71
N TRP A 159 -23.49 1.85 -34.83
CA TRP A 159 -22.56 1.41 -35.86
C TRP A 159 -23.14 1.57 -37.28
N PHE A 160 -24.37 1.12 -37.53
CA PHE A 160 -25.04 1.30 -38.83
C PHE A 160 -25.37 2.76 -39.13
N THR A 161 -25.60 3.59 -38.11
CA THR A 161 -25.83 5.03 -38.28
C THR A 161 -24.54 5.75 -38.66
N ILE A 162 -23.40 5.32 -38.12
CA ILE A 162 -22.07 5.92 -38.38
C ILE A 162 -21.43 5.36 -39.65
N SER A 163 -21.79 4.15 -40.09
CA SER A 163 -21.26 3.52 -41.30
C SER A 163 -22.29 3.62 -42.45
N PRO A 164 -22.30 4.71 -43.24
CA PRO A 164 -23.20 4.83 -44.38
C PRO A 164 -22.85 3.76 -45.42
N ARG A 165 -23.87 3.09 -45.97
CA ARG A 165 -23.72 2.19 -47.12
C ARG A 165 -22.96 2.94 -48.23
N SER A 166 -21.73 2.56 -48.50
CA SER A 166 -21.13 2.75 -49.83
C SER A 166 -21.94 1.88 -50.79
N ASN A 167 -22.55 2.55 -51.77
CA ASN A 167 -23.33 2.04 -52.90
C ASN A 167 -23.07 0.58 -53.30
#